data_AF-A0A7J8WVJ9-F1
#
_entry.id   AF-A0A7J8WVJ9-F1
#
_cell.length_a   1.000
_cell.length_b   1.000
_cell.length_c   1.000
_cell.angle_alpha   90.00
_cell.angle_beta   90.00
_cell.angle_gamma   90.00
#
_symmetry.space_group_name_H-M   'P 1'
#
loop_
_entity.id
_entity.type
_entity.pdbx_description
1 polymer ?
#
loop_
_entity_poly.entity_id
_entity_poly.type
_entity_poly.pdbx_seq_one_letter_code
_entity_poly.pdbx_strand_id
1 'polypeptide(L)' 'ELGITALHIKLRATGGNKTKTPGPGAQSALRALARSGMKIGRIEDVTPIPTDSTRRKGGRRGRRL' A
#
# COMPACT_ATOMS: atom_id res chain seq x y z
N GLU A 1 20.46 15.00 -12.14
CA GLU A 1 19.96 14.03 -11.14
C GLU A 1 19.94 14.68 -9.76
N LEU A 2 19.10 14.20 -8.83
CA LEU A 2 18.89 14.81 -7.52
C LEU A 2 19.81 14.27 -6.40
N GLY A 3 20.76 13.38 -6.72
CA GLY A 3 21.72 12.83 -5.75
C GLY A 3 21.12 11.93 -4.66
N ILE A 4 19.88 11.46 -4.83
CA ILE A 4 19.21 10.58 -3.87
C ILE A 4 19.71 9.14 -4.05
N THR A 5 20.33 8.58 -3.01
CA THR A 5 20.96 7.25 -3.06
C THR A 5 20.18 6.17 -2.31
N ALA A 6 19.25 6.56 -1.42
CA ALA A 6 18.48 5.65 -0.60
C ALA A 6 17.06 6.17 -0.34
N LEU A 7 16.12 5.24 -0.12
CA LEU A 7 14.71 5.52 0.17
C LEU A 7 14.22 4.71 1.36
N HIS A 8 13.47 5.35 2.26
CA HIS A 8 12.54 4.65 3.15
C HIS A 8 11.19 4.53 2.46
N ILE A 9 10.59 3.34 2.50
CA ILE A 9 9.35 3.05 1.78
C ILE A 9 8.20 2.97 2.76
N LYS A 10 7.16 3.76 2.51
CA LYS A 10 5.87 3.64 3.16
C LYS A 10 4.88 3.03 2.19
N LEU A 11 4.50 1.78 2.41
CA LEU A 11 3.52 1.08 1.60
C LEU A 11 2.11 1.42 2.09
N ARG A 12 1.19 1.69 1.16
CA ARG A 12 -0.19 2.06 1.50
C ARG A 12 -1.18 1.38 0.56
N ALA A 13 -2.07 0.57 1.13
CA ALA A 13 -3.30 0.15 0.46
C ALA A 13 -4.39 1.21 0.63
N THR A 14 -5.53 1.02 -0.05
CA THR A 14 -6.64 1.97 0.04
C THR A 14 -7.15 2.14 1.48
N GLY A 15 -7.22 1.03 2.24
CA GLY A 15 -7.50 1.03 3.69
C GLY A 15 -8.89 1.54 4.07
N GLY A 16 -9.07 1.86 5.35
CA GLY A 16 -10.35 2.27 5.93
C GLY A 16 -11.43 1.20 5.72
N ASN A 17 -12.57 1.60 5.16
CA ASN A 17 -13.67 0.68 4.81
C ASN A 17 -13.46 -0.06 3.48
N LYS A 18 -12.37 0.22 2.77
CA LYS A 18 -12.01 -0.44 1.51
C LYS A 18 -10.98 -1.54 1.79
N THR A 19 -10.37 -2.06 0.73
CA THR A 19 -9.38 -3.12 0.80
C THR A 19 -8.12 -2.63 1.53
N LYS A 20 -7.71 -3.38 2.56
CA LYS A 20 -6.50 -3.13 3.34
C LYS A 20 -5.27 -3.84 2.75
N THR A 21 -5.49 -4.76 1.82
CA THR A 21 -4.43 -5.44 1.08
C THR A 21 -3.86 -4.52 0.00
N PRO A 22 -2.55 -4.26 -0.01
CA PRO A 22 -1.89 -3.57 -1.10
C PRO A 22 -2.11 -4.31 -2.43
N GLY A 23 -2.24 -3.57 -3.53
CA GLY A 23 -2.43 -4.16 -4.85
C GLY A 23 -1.18 -4.91 -5.35
N PRO A 24 -1.32 -5.75 -6.40
CA PRO A 24 -0.20 -6.55 -6.92
C PRO A 24 0.99 -5.70 -7.40
N GLY A 25 0.74 -4.45 -7.83
CA GLY A 25 1.79 -3.52 -8.24
C GLY A 25 2.73 -3.06 -7.12
N ALA A 26 2.34 -3.21 -5.84
CA ALA A 26 3.16 -2.84 -4.69
C ALA A 26 4.51 -3.56 -4.70
N GLN A 27 4.48 -4.89 -4.85
CA GLN A 27 5.68 -5.71 -4.82
C GLN A 27 6.52 -5.51 -6.08
N SER A 28 5.88 -5.35 -7.24
CA SER A 28 6.57 -5.09 -8.50
C SER A 28 7.33 -3.76 -8.48
N ALA A 29 6.72 -2.70 -7.96
CA ALA A 29 7.36 -1.38 -7.85
C ALA A 29 8.54 -1.41 -6.87
N LEU A 30 8.39 -2.07 -5.71
CA LEU A 30 9.47 -2.20 -4.73
C LEU A 30 10.68 -2.96 -5.32
N ARG A 31 10.42 -4.04 -6.06
CA ARG A 31 11.46 -4.78 -6.78
C ARG A 31 12.14 -3.94 -7.87
N ALA A 32 11.37 -3.13 -8.60
CA ALA A 32 11.93 -2.26 -9.64
C ALA A 32 12.89 -1.22 -9.05
N LEU A 33 12.54 -0.61 -7.91
CA LEU A 33 13.40 0.34 -7.20
C LEU A 33 14.70 -0.30 -6.69
N ALA A 34 14.62 -1.50 -6.12
CA ALA A 34 15.81 -2.23 -5.70
C ALA A 34 16.73 -2.55 -6.90
N ARG A 35 16.15 -2.94 -8.05
CA ARG A 35 16.90 -3.25 -9.27
C ARG A 35 17.49 -2.03 -9.96
N SER A 36 16.91 -0.85 -9.79
CA SER A 36 17.47 0.40 -10.33
C SER A 36 18.65 0.93 -9.50
N GLY A 37 19.14 0.17 -8.52
CA GLY A 37 20.31 0.53 -7.71
C GLY A 37 20.00 1.43 -6.51
N MET A 38 18.72 1.69 -6.21
CA MET A 38 18.34 2.47 -5.02
C MET A 38 18.49 1.62 -3.77
N LYS A 39 19.15 2.15 -2.74
CA LYS A 39 19.20 1.48 -1.43
C LYS A 39 17.87 1.62 -0.72
N ILE A 40 17.25 0.50 -0.34
CA ILE A 40 16.00 0.50 0.43
C ILE A 40 16.35 0.42 1.91
N GLY A 41 15.88 1.39 2.69
CA GLY A 41 15.98 1.37 4.15
C GLY A 41 14.75 0.72 4.78
N ARG A 42 14.14 1.41 5.76
CA ARG A 42 12.91 0.94 6.42
C ARG A 42 11.74 0.82 5.45
N ILE A 43 10.98 -0.25 5.61
CA ILE A 43 9.72 -0.49 4.89
C ILE A 43 8.62 -0.55 5.95
N GLU A 44 7.62 0.31 5.83
CA GLU A 44 6.50 0.40 6.77
C GLU A 44 5.17 0.29 6.02
N ASP A 45 4.25 -0.54 6.50
CA ASP A 45 2.86 -0.52 6.04
C ASP A 45 2.11 0.56 6.82
N VAL A 46 1.67 1.59 6.10
CA VAL A 46 0.90 2.72 6.61
C VAL A 46 -0.53 2.71 6.08
N THR A 47 -1.03 1.53 5.68
CA THR A 47 -2.43 1.35 5.34
C THR A 47 -3.31 1.79 6.51
N PRO A 48 -4.26 2.72 6.31
CA PRO A 48 -5.08 3.20 7.42
C PRO A 48 -5.99 2.09 7.92
N ILE A 49 -5.76 1.66 9.16
CA ILE A 49 -6.61 0.74 9.91
C ILE A 49 -7.42 1.57 10.90
N PRO A 50 -8.74 1.68 10.73
CA PRO A 50 -9.54 2.51 11.61
C PRO A 50 -9.85 1.74 12.90
N THR A 51 -9.93 2.44 14.04
CA THR A 51 -10.31 1.84 15.34
C THR A 51 -11.70 1.23 15.29
N ASP A 52 -12.64 1.92 14.64
CA ASP A 52 -13.96 1.42 14.25
C ASP A 52 -14.25 1.88 12.81
N SER A 53 -15.13 1.18 12.09
CA SER A 53 -15.37 1.39 10.67
C SER A 53 -16.75 1.97 10.38
N THR A 54 -16.86 2.81 9.33
CA THR A 54 -18.18 3.22 8.83
C THR A 54 -18.71 2.20 7.80
N ARG A 55 -19.99 2.29 7.43
CA ARG A 55 -20.64 1.28 6.56
C ARG A 55 -19.90 1.13 5.21
N ARG A 56 -19.48 -0.10 4.89
CA ARG A 56 -18.84 -0.45 3.61
C ARG A 56 -19.85 -0.42 2.44
N LYS A 57 -19.35 -0.12 1.23
CA LYS A 57 -20.13 -0.23 -0.03
C LYS A 57 -20.55 -1.70 -0.28
N GLY A 58 -21.75 -1.91 -0.83
CA GLY A 58 -22.29 -3.24 -1.15
C GLY A 58 -23.60 -3.60 -0.42
N GLY A 59 -24.11 -2.71 0.44
CA GLY A 59 -25.33 -2.98 1.19
C GLY A 59 -25.18 -4.16 2.16
N ARG A 60 -26.30 -4.70 2.66
CA ARG A 60 -26.28 -5.82 3.64
C ARG A 60 -25.78 -7.14 3.02
N ARG A 61 -26.07 -7.39 1.75
CA ARG A 61 -25.75 -8.66 1.06
C ARG A 61 -24.44 -8.63 0.27
N GLY A 62 -23.76 -7.48 0.20
CA GLY A 62 -22.53 -7.34 -0.56
C GLY A 62 -22.74 -7.34 -2.08
N ARG A 63 -21.62 -7.48 -2.81
CA ARG A 63 -21.63 -7.64 -4.27
C ARG A 63 -22.13 -9.04 -4.60
N ARG A 64 -23.19 -9.13 -5.42
CA ARG A 64 -23.68 -10.39 -6.01
C ARG A 64 -23.11 -10.47 -7.42
N LEU A 65 -22.48 -11.60 -7.72
CA LEU A 65 -21.88 -11.92 -9.01
C LEU A 65 -22.82 -12.85 -9.78
#